data_AF-A0AA90U4G9-F1
#
_entry.id   AF-A0AA90U4G9-F1
#
_cell.length_a   1.000
_cell.length_b   1.000
_cell.length_c   1.000
_cell.angle_alpha   90.00
_cell.angle_beta   90.00
_cell.angle_gamma   90.00
#
_symmetry.space_group_name_H-M   'P 1'
#
loop_
_entity.id
_entity.type
_entity.pdbx_description
1 polymer ?
#
loop_
_entity_poly.entity_id
_entity_poly.type
_entity_poly.pdbx_seq_one_letter_code
_entity_poly.pdbx_strand_id
1 'polypeptide(L)' 'MATDVVCGMKVKEDSKFFSQYKGKTYYFCSGHCKEEFDKTPLKYTR' A
#
# COMPACT_ATOMS: atom_id res chain seq x y z
N MET A 1 7.02 10.80 -1.44
CA MET A 1 6.15 10.43 -0.31
C MET A 1 5.01 9.60 -0.84
N ALA A 2 4.74 8.46 -0.22
CA ALA A 2 3.66 7.58 -0.66
C ALA A 2 2.44 7.72 0.25
N THR A 3 1.28 7.38 -0.28
CA THR A 3 0.04 7.36 0.49
C THR A 3 -0.44 5.92 0.58
N ASP A 4 -0.65 5.46 1.80
CA ASP A 4 -1.28 4.17 2.05
C ASP A 4 -2.72 4.24 1.52
N VAL A 5 -3.01 3.44 0.51
CA VAL A 5 -4.32 3.44 -0.16
C VAL A 5 -5.41 2.74 0.65
N VAL A 6 -5.05 2.03 1.71
CA VAL A 6 -5.97 1.32 2.60
C VAL A 6 -6.48 2.25 3.69
N CYS A 7 -5.58 2.96 4.36
CA CYS A 7 -5.94 3.86 5.48
C CYS A 7 -5.89 5.36 5.13
N GLY A 8 -5.32 5.74 3.99
CA GLY A 8 -5.14 7.15 3.59
C GLY A 8 -4.00 7.87 4.31
N MET A 9 -3.20 7.18 5.14
CA MET A 9 -2.07 7.81 5.83
C MET A 9 -0.91 8.05 4.88
N LYS A 10 -0.20 9.17 5.11
CA LYS A 10 1.08 9.43 4.45
C LYS A 10 2.15 8.52 5.02
N VAL A 11 2.81 7.79 4.15
CA VAL A 11 3.90 6.88 4.50
C VAL A 11 5.16 7.28 3.76
N LYS A 12 6.29 6.97 4.38
CA LYS A 12 7.60 7.20 3.76
C LYS A 12 7.84 6.10 2.73
N GLU A 13 8.55 6.45 1.65
CA GLU A 13 9.00 5.49 0.64
C GLU A 13 10.06 4.51 1.18
N ASP A 14 10.58 4.76 2.38
CA ASP A 14 11.45 3.84 3.13
C ASP A 14 10.66 2.80 3.96
N SER A 15 9.33 2.77 3.83
CA SER A 15 8.51 1.81 4.58
C SER A 15 8.84 0.38 4.15
N LYS A 16 9.16 -0.48 5.12
CA LYS A 16 9.38 -1.92 4.91
C LYS A 16 8.12 -2.65 4.42
N PHE A 17 6.96 -2.04 4.59
CA PHE A 17 5.68 -2.56 4.13
C PHE A 17 5.35 -1.95 2.78
N PHE A 18 5.70 -2.63 1.69
CA PHE A 18 5.33 -2.26 0.34
C PHE A 18 4.86 -3.48 -0.46
N SER A 19 4.03 -3.24 -1.47
CA SER A 19 3.64 -4.24 -2.48
C SER A 19 3.70 -3.62 -3.86
N GLN A 20 4.13 -4.41 -4.84
CA GLN A 20 4.18 -3.99 -6.23
C GLN A 20 2.95 -4.55 -6.96
N TYR A 21 2.10 -3.67 -7.48
CA TYR A 21 0.86 -4.05 -8.16
C TYR A 21 0.72 -3.28 -9.48
N LYS A 22 0.48 -3.99 -10.59
CA LYS A 22 0.38 -3.44 -11.94
C LYS A 22 1.57 -2.51 -12.34
N GLY A 23 2.78 -2.87 -11.91
CA GLY A 23 3.99 -2.06 -12.18
C GLY A 23 4.11 -0.78 -11.36
N LYS A 24 3.25 -0.56 -10.36
CA LYS A 24 3.35 0.52 -9.38
C LYS A 24 3.72 -0.03 -8.01
N THR A 25 4.59 0.66 -7.30
CA THR A 25 4.94 0.34 -5.91
C THR A 25 4.02 1.10 -4.96
N TYR A 26 3.29 0.35 -4.14
CA TYR A 26 2.42 0.88 -3.08
C TYR A 26 3.09 0.66 -1.74
N TYR A 27 3.06 1.69 -0.89
CA TYR A 27 3.64 1.64 0.45
C TYR A 27 2.52 1.71 1.49
N PHE A 28 2.72 1.01 2.60
CA PHE A 28 1.75 0.85 3.66
C PHE A 28 2.32 1.28 5.00
N CYS A 29 1.45 1.74 5.89
CA CYS A 29 1.83 2.19 7.22
C CYS A 29 2.14 1.00 8.14
N SER A 30 1.61 -0.18 7.82
CA SER A 30 1.69 -1.37 8.66
C SER A 30 1.49 -2.64 7.81
N GLY A 31 1.92 -3.78 8.34
CA GLY A 31 1.71 -5.09 7.72
C GLY A 31 0.23 -5.43 7.49
N HIS A 32 -0.66 -4.94 8.36
CA HIS A 32 -2.10 -5.14 8.21
C HIS A 32 -2.65 -4.46 6.95
N CYS A 33 -2.29 -3.20 6.69
CA CYS A 33 -2.66 -2.49 5.47
C CYS A 33 -2.07 -3.16 4.22
N LYS A 34 -0.83 -3.64 4.29
CA LYS A 34 -0.22 -4.43 3.21
C LYS A 34 -1.04 -5.70 2.92
N GLU A 35 -1.42 -6.44 3.96
CA GLU A 35 -2.18 -7.69 3.79
C GLU A 35 -3.59 -7.44 3.25
N GLU A 36 -4.27 -6.40 3.72
CA GLU A 36 -5.60 -6.03 3.21
C GLU A 36 -5.54 -5.58 1.73
N PHE A 37 -4.49 -4.82 1.37
CA PHE A 37 -4.22 -4.49 -0.01
C PHE A 37 -3.89 -5.72 -0.85
N ASP A 38 -3.09 -6.67 -0.35
CA ASP A 38 -2.74 -7.89 -1.08
C ASP A 38 -3.95 -8.80 -1.32
N LYS A 39 -4.87 -8.85 -0.35
CA LYS A 39 -6.16 -9.56 -0.46
C LYS A 39 -7.10 -8.92 -1.48
N THR A 40 -7.14 -7.58 -1.56
CA THR A 40 -8.11 -6.86 -2.41
C THR A 40 -7.50 -5.66 -3.15
N PRO A 41 -6.43 -5.83 -3.95
CA PRO A 41 -5.69 -4.70 -4.53
C PRO A 41 -6.55 -3.94 -5.54
N LEU A 42 -7.41 -4.65 -6.28
CA LEU A 42 -8.37 -4.09 -7.24
C LEU A 42 -9.31 -3.03 -6.63
N LYS A 43 -9.62 -3.13 -5.33
CA LYS A 43 -10.51 -2.20 -4.63
C LYS A 43 -9.83 -0.84 -4.41
N TYR A 44 -8.50 -0.86 -4.26
CA TYR A 44 -7.68 0.30 -3.96
C TYR A 44 -6.92 0.84 -5.19
N THR A 45 -6.78 0.02 -6.24
CA THR A 45 -6.16 0.39 -7.52
C THR A 45 -7.21 0.39 -8.62
N ARG A 46 -8.07 1.41 -8.61
CA ARG A 46 -9.01 1.67 -9.71
C ARG A 46 -8.40 2.62 -10.73
#